data_AF-A0A8T2BCY0-F1
#
_entry.id   AF-A0A8T2BCY0-F1
#
_cell.length_a   1.000
_cell.length_b   1.000
_cell.length_c   1.000
_cell.angle_alpha   90.00
_cell.angle_beta   90.00
_cell.angle_gamma   90.00
#
_symmetry.space_group_name_H-M   'P 1'
#
loop_
_entity.id
_entity.type
_entity.pdbx_description
1 polymer ?
#
loop_
_entity_poly.entity_id
_entity_poly.type
_entity_poly.pdbx_seq_one_letter_code
_entity_poly.pdbx_strand_id
1 'polypeptide(L)'
;MATLEDSFLADLDELSDNEAELDENNGDVGKEEEDVDMDMADLETLNYDDLDSVSKLQKSQRYVDIMLKVEEALRKDLDGSEKGTVLEDDPEYKLIVDCNQLSVDIENEIVIVHNFIKDKYKLKYQELESLVNHPIDYARVVKRIGNETDLTLVDLADLLPSAIIMVISVTASTTKGTALPEDVLQKVLEACDRALDLDSARKKVLEFVESKMGSIAPNLSTIVGSAVAAKLMGTAGGLSALAKMPACNVQVLGLKRKNLAGFSSATSQSRVGYLEQTEIFQSTPPGLRARASRLVAAKSTLAARVDATRGDPTGTSGKAFREEIRKKIEKWQEPPPARQPKPLPVPDSEPKKRRGGRRLRKMKERYAVTDMRKLANRMAFGTPEESSLGDGLGEGYGMLGQAGSNRLRVSSVPSKLKINAKVAKKLKERQYAGGATTSGLTSSLAFTPVQGIELCNPQQALGLGSGTQSTYFSESGTFSKLKKI
;
A
#
# COMPACT_ATOMS: atom_id res chain seq x y z
N MET A 1 4.90 -15.45 -62.88
CA MET A 1 4.30 -14.60 -61.84
C MET A 1 3.86 -15.52 -60.73
N ALA A 2 4.61 -15.59 -59.65
CA ALA A 2 4.18 -16.27 -58.43
C ALA A 2 3.36 -15.25 -57.61
N THR A 3 2.22 -15.66 -57.07
CA THR A 3 1.33 -14.82 -56.27
C THR A 3 1.85 -14.67 -54.84
N LEU A 4 1.52 -13.55 -54.20
CA LEU A 4 1.98 -13.13 -52.87
C LEU A 4 1.70 -14.16 -51.74
N GLU A 5 0.77 -15.09 -51.96
CA GLU A 5 0.43 -16.16 -51.02
C GLU A 5 1.49 -17.30 -51.02
N ASP A 6 2.10 -17.60 -52.18
CA ASP A 6 3.14 -18.64 -52.28
C ASP A 6 4.48 -18.20 -51.66
N SER A 7 4.72 -16.88 -51.59
CA SER A 7 5.89 -16.30 -50.90
C SER A 7 5.76 -16.35 -49.39
N PHE A 8 4.53 -16.41 -48.85
CA PHE A 8 4.29 -16.38 -47.40
C PHE A 8 4.31 -17.78 -46.78
N LEU A 9 3.92 -18.80 -47.54
CA LEU A 9 4.03 -20.20 -47.10
C LEU A 9 5.48 -20.68 -47.08
N ALA A 10 6.32 -20.21 -48.02
CA ALA A 10 7.74 -20.56 -48.05
C ALA A 10 8.55 -20.02 -46.85
N ASP A 11 8.18 -18.85 -46.30
CA ASP A 11 8.82 -18.26 -45.11
C ASP A 11 8.39 -18.94 -43.79
N LEU A 12 7.29 -19.70 -43.79
CA LEU A 12 6.81 -20.43 -42.62
C LEU A 12 7.41 -21.83 -42.49
N ASP A 13 7.73 -22.48 -43.61
CA ASP A 13 8.40 -23.79 -43.61
C ASP A 13 9.90 -23.67 -43.25
N GLU A 14 10.55 -22.52 -43.47
CA GLU A 14 11.98 -22.31 -43.16
C GLU A 14 12.27 -22.07 -41.65
N LEU A 15 11.22 -21.92 -40.82
CA LEU A 15 11.33 -21.78 -39.35
C LEU A 15 11.07 -23.08 -38.58
N SER A 16 10.66 -24.16 -39.26
CA SER A 16 10.32 -25.45 -38.63
C SER A 16 11.51 -26.43 -38.55
N ASP A 17 12.61 -26.19 -39.26
CA ASP A 17 13.66 -27.20 -39.53
C ASP A 17 15.02 -26.93 -38.84
N ASN A 18 15.03 -26.27 -37.68
CA ASN A 18 16.27 -26.07 -36.90
C ASN A 18 16.19 -26.64 -35.46
N GLU A 19 15.66 -27.85 -35.32
CA GLU A 19 16.02 -28.73 -34.19
C GLU A 19 17.32 -29.48 -34.53
N ALA A 20 18.43 -29.02 -33.98
CA ALA A 20 19.66 -29.78 -33.88
C ALA A 20 20.00 -29.98 -32.39
N GLU A 21 20.01 -31.24 -31.98
CA GLU A 21 20.44 -31.77 -30.69
C GLU A 21 21.95 -31.57 -30.42
N LEU A 22 22.33 -31.84 -29.15
CA LEU A 22 23.66 -32.01 -28.55
C LEU A 22 24.27 -30.73 -27.91
N ASP A 23 24.72 -30.70 -26.65
CA ASP A 23 25.05 -31.76 -25.71
C ASP A 23 25.12 -31.25 -24.25
N GLU A 24 24.96 -32.20 -23.34
CA GLU A 24 25.06 -32.12 -21.88
C GLU A 24 26.48 -31.79 -21.37
N ASN A 25 26.62 -30.88 -20.38
CA ASN A 25 27.25 -31.19 -19.08
C ASN A 25 27.36 -30.00 -18.10
N ASN A 26 26.70 -30.20 -16.96
CA ASN A 26 27.09 -29.93 -15.56
C ASN A 26 27.42 -28.51 -15.04
N GLY A 27 26.60 -28.09 -14.07
CA GLY A 27 26.99 -27.10 -13.05
C GLY A 27 25.84 -26.51 -12.23
N ASP A 28 25.08 -27.35 -11.50
CA ASP A 28 24.09 -27.00 -10.48
C ASP A 28 24.64 -26.02 -9.41
N VAL A 29 23.87 -24.95 -9.10
CA VAL A 29 23.46 -24.56 -7.73
C VAL A 29 22.14 -23.79 -7.83
N GLY A 30 21.03 -24.52 -7.74
CA GLY A 30 19.70 -23.98 -7.44
C GLY A 30 19.47 -23.69 -5.96
N LYS A 31 18.62 -22.68 -5.69
CA LYS A 31 17.58 -22.68 -4.65
C LYS A 31 16.67 -21.48 -4.90
N GLU A 32 15.78 -21.68 -5.87
CA GLU A 32 14.57 -20.89 -6.03
C GLU A 32 13.54 -21.34 -4.99
N GLU A 33 12.68 -20.40 -4.63
CA GLU A 33 11.67 -20.46 -3.60
C GLU A 33 10.59 -21.48 -4.01
N GLU A 34 10.39 -22.51 -3.18
CA GLU A 34 9.25 -23.42 -3.29
C GLU A 34 7.96 -22.65 -3.01
N ASP A 35 7.28 -22.22 -4.07
CA ASP A 35 5.84 -22.07 -4.06
C ASP A 35 5.24 -23.47 -3.81
N VAL A 36 4.57 -23.61 -2.68
CA VAL A 36 3.84 -24.84 -2.34
C VAL A 36 2.58 -24.90 -3.20
N ASP A 37 2.73 -25.40 -4.42
CA ASP A 37 1.63 -26.03 -5.15
C ASP A 37 1.37 -27.38 -4.48
N MET A 38 0.55 -27.37 -3.42
CA MET A 38 -0.10 -28.59 -2.98
C MET A 38 -1.06 -29.05 -4.08
N ASP A 39 -0.81 -30.24 -4.60
CA ASP A 39 -1.68 -30.93 -5.55
C ASP A 39 -3.15 -30.80 -5.16
N MET A 40 -3.94 -30.17 -6.03
CA MET A 40 -5.37 -29.87 -5.84
C MET A 40 -6.24 -31.14 -5.68
N ALA A 41 -5.66 -32.33 -5.87
CA ALA A 41 -6.33 -33.62 -5.75
C ALA A 41 -6.29 -34.23 -4.34
N ASP A 42 -5.40 -33.76 -3.45
CA ASP A 42 -5.26 -34.30 -2.08
C ASP A 42 -6.04 -33.48 -1.02
N LEU A 43 -6.66 -32.37 -1.41
CA LEU A 43 -7.45 -31.52 -0.51
C LEU A 43 -8.90 -32.00 -0.31
N GLU A 44 -9.39 -32.93 -1.13
CA GLU A 44 -10.80 -33.36 -1.10
C GLU A 44 -11.13 -34.41 -0.02
N THR A 45 -10.13 -34.90 0.74
CA THR A 45 -10.34 -35.98 1.75
C THR A 45 -9.75 -35.72 3.13
N LEU A 46 -9.38 -34.47 3.47
CA LEU A 46 -9.19 -34.09 4.86
C LEU A 46 -10.54 -33.72 5.45
N ASN A 47 -10.97 -34.46 6.47
CA ASN A 47 -12.20 -34.21 7.22
C ASN A 47 -12.10 -32.82 7.89
N TYR A 48 -12.50 -31.77 7.15
CA TYR A 48 -12.39 -30.35 7.51
C TYR A 48 -13.36 -29.95 8.64
N ASP A 49 -14.11 -30.91 9.17
CA ASP A 49 -15.12 -30.71 10.20
C ASP A 49 -14.58 -30.72 11.63
N ASP A 50 -13.35 -31.23 11.84
CA ASP A 50 -12.76 -31.34 13.18
C ASP A 50 -11.70 -30.27 13.43
N LEU A 51 -11.93 -29.43 14.43
CA LEU A 51 -11.03 -28.35 14.85
C LEU A 51 -9.61 -28.85 15.14
N ASP A 52 -9.51 -30.08 15.63
CA ASP A 52 -8.27 -30.75 16.00
C ASP A 52 -7.39 -31.18 14.82
N SER A 53 -7.96 -31.35 13.63
CA SER A 53 -7.17 -31.58 12.41
C SER A 53 -6.56 -30.28 11.89
N VAL A 54 -7.24 -29.16 12.15
CA VAL A 54 -6.92 -27.82 11.67
C VAL A 54 -5.92 -27.10 12.59
N SER A 55 -6.03 -27.28 13.90
CA SER A 55 -5.18 -26.64 14.91
C SER A 55 -4.30 -27.65 15.64
N LYS A 56 -3.02 -27.71 15.25
CA LYS A 56 -2.05 -28.71 15.71
C LYS A 56 -1.02 -28.15 16.69
N LEU A 57 -0.82 -26.84 16.74
CA LEU A 57 0.32 -26.24 17.44
C LEU A 57 0.24 -26.47 18.95
N GLN A 58 -0.92 -26.24 19.56
CA GLN A 58 -1.11 -26.41 21.01
C GLN A 58 -0.86 -27.85 21.48
N LYS A 59 -1.03 -28.85 20.59
CA LYS A 59 -0.76 -30.27 20.89
C LYS A 59 0.71 -30.64 20.66
N SER A 60 1.49 -29.77 20.01
CA SER A 60 2.90 -30.01 19.77
C SER A 60 3.69 -29.96 21.07
N GLN A 61 4.56 -30.95 21.30
CA GLN A 61 5.48 -30.96 22.44
C GLN A 61 6.34 -29.69 22.48
N ARG A 62 6.76 -29.20 21.32
CA ARG A 62 7.53 -27.95 21.19
C ARG A 62 6.79 -26.75 21.81
N TYR A 63 5.50 -26.62 21.56
CA TYR A 63 4.69 -25.52 22.10
C TYR A 63 4.63 -25.60 23.63
N VAL A 64 4.31 -26.79 24.16
CA VAL A 64 4.18 -27.02 25.61
C VAL A 64 5.51 -26.73 26.31
N ASP A 65 6.62 -27.25 25.79
CA ASP A 65 7.95 -27.07 26.38
C ASP A 65 8.39 -25.60 26.40
N ILE A 66 8.17 -24.86 25.31
CA ILE A 66 8.54 -23.44 25.23
C ILE A 66 7.64 -22.62 26.17
N MET A 67 6.33 -22.85 26.18
CA MET A 67 5.41 -22.11 27.03
C MET A 67 5.70 -22.34 28.52
N LEU A 68 6.04 -23.58 28.92
CA LEU A 68 6.46 -23.87 30.30
C LEU A 68 7.75 -23.11 30.67
N LYS A 69 8.76 -23.12 29.80
CA LYS A 69 10.00 -22.36 30.01
C LYS A 69 9.77 -20.85 30.10
N VAL A 70 8.86 -20.32 29.29
CA VAL A 70 8.46 -18.90 29.32
C VAL A 70 7.78 -18.57 30.64
N GLU A 71 6.85 -19.40 31.12
CA GLU A 71 6.18 -19.18 32.40
C GLU A 71 7.16 -19.27 33.58
N GLU A 72 8.09 -20.21 33.55
CA GLU A 72 9.17 -20.29 34.54
C GLU A 72 10.09 -19.06 34.50
N ALA A 73 10.45 -18.58 33.31
CA ALA A 73 11.31 -17.41 33.17
C ALA A 73 10.62 -16.12 33.62
N LEU A 74 9.32 -15.96 33.31
CA LEU A 74 8.51 -14.86 33.83
C LEU A 74 8.38 -14.90 35.35
N ARG A 75 8.26 -16.09 35.96
CA ARG A 75 8.27 -16.23 37.43
C ARG A 75 9.63 -15.85 38.02
N LYS A 76 10.75 -16.29 37.42
CA LYS A 76 12.10 -15.95 37.88
C LYS A 76 12.41 -14.46 37.78
N ASP A 77 11.90 -13.78 36.74
CA ASP A 77 12.06 -12.33 36.58
C ASP A 77 11.34 -11.54 37.71
N LEU A 78 10.29 -12.09 38.33
CA LEU A 78 9.61 -11.50 39.50
C LEU A 78 10.46 -11.60 40.78
N ASP A 79 11.31 -12.63 40.89
CA ASP A 79 12.16 -12.89 42.06
C ASP A 79 13.47 -12.07 42.08
N GLY A 80 13.69 -11.21 41.06
CA GLY A 80 14.71 -10.16 41.10
C GLY A 80 16.16 -10.56 40.83
N SER A 81 16.40 -11.73 40.21
CA SER A 81 17.77 -12.18 39.87
C SER A 81 18.45 -11.27 38.83
N GLU A 82 19.75 -11.03 39.01
CA GLU A 82 20.55 -10.04 38.30
C GLU A 82 20.53 -10.19 36.77
N LYS A 83 20.45 -9.04 36.08
CA LYS A 83 20.48 -8.91 34.62
C LYS A 83 21.91 -9.12 34.11
N GLY A 84 22.30 -10.37 33.89
CA GLY A 84 23.50 -10.72 33.14
C GLY A 84 23.41 -10.29 31.67
N THR A 85 24.57 -10.04 31.04
CA THR A 85 24.66 -9.78 29.60
C THR A 85 24.49 -11.11 28.86
N VAL A 86 23.43 -11.24 28.06
CA VAL A 86 23.10 -12.50 27.37
C VAL A 86 23.97 -12.68 26.11
N LEU A 87 24.83 -13.68 26.10
CA LEU A 87 25.64 -14.13 24.97
C LEU A 87 24.83 -15.04 24.02
N GLU A 88 25.28 -15.23 22.77
CA GLU A 88 24.57 -16.07 21.76
C GLU A 88 24.43 -17.53 22.17
N ASP A 89 25.38 -18.02 22.95
CA ASP A 89 25.42 -19.39 23.44
C ASP A 89 24.57 -19.60 24.70
N ASP A 90 24.07 -18.53 25.31
CA ASP A 90 23.27 -18.63 26.52
C ASP A 90 21.92 -19.31 26.21
N PRO A 91 21.48 -20.22 27.10
CA PRO A 91 20.20 -20.91 26.93
C PRO A 91 19.02 -19.94 26.87
N GLU A 92 19.16 -18.74 27.46
CA GLU A 92 18.16 -17.69 27.41
C GLU A 92 17.98 -17.10 26.00
N TYR A 93 19.07 -16.85 25.26
CA TYR A 93 18.97 -16.32 23.90
C TYR A 93 18.29 -17.32 22.95
N LYS A 94 18.61 -18.61 23.10
CA LYS A 94 17.94 -19.69 22.35
C LYS A 94 16.44 -19.72 22.64
N LEU A 95 16.06 -19.60 23.92
CA LEU A 95 14.65 -19.52 24.32
C LEU A 95 13.94 -18.30 23.67
N ILE A 96 14.61 -17.15 23.58
CA ILE A 96 14.04 -15.95 22.92
C ILE A 96 13.84 -16.18 21.41
N VAL A 97 14.80 -16.81 20.74
CA VAL A 97 14.67 -17.14 19.31
C VAL A 97 13.51 -18.12 19.10
N ASP A 98 13.41 -19.15 19.95
CA ASP A 98 12.31 -20.11 19.94
C ASP A 98 10.97 -19.43 20.21
N CYS A 99 10.92 -18.47 21.14
CA CYS A 99 9.74 -17.64 21.44
C CYS A 99 9.30 -16.80 20.24
N ASN A 100 10.24 -16.19 19.52
CA ASN A 100 9.94 -15.41 18.33
C ASN A 100 9.36 -16.28 17.22
N GLN A 101 9.94 -17.48 16.99
CA GLN A 101 9.40 -18.45 16.04
C GLN A 101 8.00 -18.92 16.47
N LEU A 102 7.83 -19.27 17.74
CA LEU A 102 6.53 -19.67 18.29
C LEU A 102 5.48 -18.57 18.15
N SER A 103 5.86 -17.30 18.32
CA SER A 103 4.94 -16.17 18.11
C SER A 103 4.42 -16.11 16.67
N VAL A 104 5.28 -16.36 15.68
CA VAL A 104 4.88 -16.41 14.26
C VAL A 104 3.98 -17.62 14.01
N ASP A 105 4.33 -18.78 14.57
CA ASP A 105 3.53 -20.00 14.46
C ASP A 105 2.13 -19.80 15.07
N ILE A 106 2.02 -19.15 16.23
CA ILE A 106 0.74 -18.79 16.87
C ILE A 106 -0.07 -17.84 15.98
N GLU A 107 0.55 -16.84 15.36
CA GLU A 107 -0.14 -15.92 14.46
C GLU A 107 -0.72 -16.63 13.24
N ASN A 108 0.05 -17.53 12.63
CA ASN A 108 -0.40 -18.35 11.50
C ASN A 108 -1.57 -19.25 11.92
N GLU A 109 -1.49 -19.90 13.08
CA GLU A 109 -2.58 -20.75 13.57
C GLU A 109 -3.85 -19.93 13.90
N ILE A 110 -3.73 -18.73 14.46
CA ILE A 110 -4.87 -17.81 14.66
C ILE A 110 -5.57 -17.51 13.33
N VAL A 111 -4.82 -17.33 12.24
CA VAL A 111 -5.40 -17.10 10.90
C VAL A 111 -6.14 -18.34 10.39
N ILE A 112 -5.58 -19.52 10.60
CA ILE A 112 -6.21 -20.79 10.20
C ILE A 112 -7.51 -21.00 11.00
N VAL A 113 -7.48 -20.84 12.32
CA VAL A 113 -8.67 -20.95 13.19
C VAL A 113 -9.72 -19.89 12.83
N HIS A 114 -9.30 -18.67 12.50
CA HIS A 114 -10.20 -17.62 12.04
C HIS A 114 -10.93 -17.97 10.74
N ASN A 115 -10.24 -18.58 9.78
CA ASN A 115 -10.88 -19.06 8.55
C ASN A 115 -11.88 -20.18 8.85
N PHE A 116 -11.55 -21.11 9.75
CA PHE A 116 -12.48 -22.16 10.20
C PHE A 116 -13.75 -21.57 10.84
N ILE A 117 -13.61 -20.59 11.75
CA ILE A 117 -14.75 -19.89 12.37
C ILE A 117 -15.60 -19.21 11.28
N LYS A 118 -14.95 -18.51 10.33
CA LYS A 118 -15.64 -17.83 9.23
C LYS A 118 -16.47 -18.77 8.39
N ASP A 119 -15.89 -19.89 7.94
CA ASP A 119 -16.56 -20.81 7.04
C ASP A 119 -17.81 -21.42 7.67
N LYS A 120 -17.72 -21.79 8.95
CA LYS A 120 -18.85 -22.35 9.71
C LYS A 120 -19.90 -21.28 10.06
N TYR A 121 -19.48 -20.08 10.46
CA TYR A 121 -20.39 -19.01 10.88
C TYR A 121 -21.03 -18.25 9.71
N LYS A 122 -20.51 -18.40 8.49
CA LYS A 122 -21.04 -17.81 7.26
C LYS A 122 -22.52 -18.12 7.01
N LEU A 123 -22.97 -19.32 7.39
CA LEU A 123 -24.38 -19.74 7.25
C LEU A 123 -25.34 -18.88 8.08
N LYS A 124 -24.88 -18.41 9.25
CA LYS A 124 -25.66 -17.55 10.13
C LYS A 124 -25.50 -16.08 9.78
N TYR A 125 -24.27 -15.61 9.58
CA TYR A 125 -24.02 -14.17 9.42
C TYR A 125 -22.85 -13.90 8.47
N GLN A 126 -23.10 -14.09 7.18
CA GLN A 126 -22.12 -13.90 6.10
C GLN A 126 -21.49 -12.50 6.08
N GLU A 127 -22.26 -11.46 6.41
CA GLU A 127 -21.80 -10.07 6.32
C GLU A 127 -20.76 -9.71 7.39
N LEU A 128 -20.72 -10.45 8.52
CA LEU A 128 -19.81 -10.18 9.63
C LEU A 128 -18.34 -10.25 9.23
N GLU A 129 -17.99 -11.15 8.30
CA GLU A 129 -16.63 -11.26 7.77
C GLU A 129 -16.18 -9.94 7.13
N SER A 130 -17.09 -9.32 6.37
CA SER A 130 -16.78 -8.08 5.69
C SER A 130 -16.66 -6.92 6.67
N LEU A 131 -17.40 -6.95 7.78
CA LEU A 131 -17.48 -5.88 8.79
C LEU A 131 -16.30 -5.88 9.77
N VAL A 132 -15.92 -7.06 10.27
CA VAL A 132 -14.87 -7.23 11.29
C VAL A 132 -13.70 -8.00 10.69
N ASN A 133 -12.66 -7.28 10.28
CA ASN A 133 -11.49 -7.87 9.63
C ASN A 133 -10.47 -8.49 10.60
N HIS A 134 -10.46 -8.05 11.87
CA HIS A 134 -9.45 -8.50 12.83
C HIS A 134 -9.82 -9.87 13.42
N PRO A 135 -8.96 -10.91 13.32
CA PRO A 135 -9.29 -12.29 13.73
C PRO A 135 -9.79 -12.42 15.17
N ILE A 136 -9.08 -11.82 16.12
CA ILE A 136 -9.44 -11.92 17.55
C ILE A 136 -10.72 -11.15 17.86
N ASP A 137 -10.97 -10.02 17.17
CA ASP A 137 -12.18 -9.24 17.43
C ASP A 137 -13.39 -9.99 16.83
N TYR A 138 -13.22 -10.62 15.66
CA TYR A 138 -14.21 -11.48 15.04
C TYR A 138 -14.58 -12.66 15.95
N ALA A 139 -13.60 -13.40 16.49
CA ALA A 139 -13.86 -14.51 17.42
C ALA A 139 -14.63 -14.06 18.68
N ARG A 140 -14.28 -12.90 19.26
CA ARG A 140 -15.02 -12.35 20.43
C ARG A 140 -16.46 -11.99 20.09
N VAL A 141 -16.69 -11.38 18.91
CA VAL A 141 -18.01 -10.98 18.46
C VAL A 141 -18.87 -12.21 18.15
N VAL A 142 -18.32 -13.21 17.45
CA VAL A 142 -18.99 -14.48 17.17
C VAL A 142 -19.36 -15.18 18.49
N LYS A 143 -18.43 -15.25 19.45
CA LYS A 143 -18.69 -15.85 20.77
C LYS A 143 -19.80 -15.12 21.54
N ARG A 144 -19.87 -13.78 21.45
CA ARG A 144 -20.91 -12.98 22.11
C ARG A 144 -22.27 -13.08 21.44
N ILE A 145 -22.31 -13.14 20.10
CA ILE A 145 -23.57 -13.23 19.35
C ILE A 145 -24.14 -14.66 19.39
N GLY A 146 -23.29 -15.69 19.33
CA GLY A 146 -23.71 -17.09 19.38
C GLY A 146 -24.77 -17.41 18.33
N ASN A 147 -25.96 -17.86 18.78
CA ASN A 147 -27.12 -18.13 17.93
C ASN A 147 -28.25 -17.09 18.05
N GLU A 148 -28.05 -16.00 18.79
CA GLU A 148 -29.07 -14.97 18.99
C GLU A 148 -29.38 -14.23 17.68
N THR A 149 -30.67 -13.97 17.43
CA THR A 149 -31.17 -13.22 16.26
C THR A 149 -31.27 -11.73 16.56
N ASP A 150 -31.60 -11.39 17.80
CA ASP A 150 -31.85 -10.02 18.23
C ASP A 150 -30.57 -9.41 18.82
N LEU A 151 -29.77 -8.76 17.96
CA LEU A 151 -28.51 -8.14 18.39
C LEU A 151 -28.66 -6.96 19.36
N THR A 152 -29.88 -6.51 19.65
CA THR A 152 -30.14 -5.50 20.69
C THR A 152 -29.97 -6.05 22.10
N LEU A 153 -30.06 -7.38 22.27
CA LEU A 153 -29.86 -8.07 23.54
C LEU A 153 -28.38 -8.31 23.84
N VAL A 154 -27.54 -8.34 22.81
CA VAL A 154 -26.09 -8.57 22.92
C VAL A 154 -25.38 -7.24 23.15
N ASP A 155 -24.69 -7.11 24.28
CA ASP A 155 -23.79 -5.98 24.50
C ASP A 155 -22.44 -6.21 23.78
N LEU A 156 -22.15 -5.32 22.83
CA LEU A 156 -20.91 -5.31 22.04
C LEU A 156 -20.04 -4.07 22.32
N ALA A 157 -20.45 -3.20 23.25
CA ALA A 157 -19.79 -1.91 23.51
C ALA A 157 -18.32 -2.05 23.94
N ASP A 158 -17.99 -3.11 24.67
CA ASP A 158 -16.63 -3.40 25.15
C ASP A 158 -15.68 -3.86 24.03
N LEU A 159 -16.22 -4.37 22.92
CA LEU A 159 -15.45 -5.02 21.88
C LEU A 159 -15.19 -4.11 20.69
N LEU A 160 -16.18 -3.33 20.27
CA LEU A 160 -16.16 -2.57 19.03
C LEU A 160 -16.58 -1.12 19.24
N PRO A 161 -16.08 -0.17 18.41
CA PRO A 161 -16.59 1.19 18.39
C PRO A 161 -18.08 1.24 18.01
N SER A 162 -18.82 2.18 18.59
CA SER A 162 -20.28 2.34 18.38
C SER A 162 -20.68 2.46 16.91
N ALA A 163 -19.82 3.01 16.05
CA ALA A 163 -20.05 3.09 14.61
C ALA A 163 -20.12 1.71 13.95
N ILE A 164 -19.24 0.78 14.34
CA ILE A 164 -19.24 -0.60 13.80
C ILE A 164 -20.43 -1.37 14.37
N ILE A 165 -20.75 -1.16 15.65
CA ILE A 165 -21.93 -1.79 16.29
C ILE A 165 -23.22 -1.42 15.56
N MET A 166 -23.39 -0.14 15.18
CA MET A 166 -24.55 0.31 14.40
C MET A 166 -24.62 -0.37 13.03
N VAL A 167 -23.49 -0.51 12.34
CA VAL A 167 -23.47 -1.19 11.03
C VAL A 167 -23.80 -2.68 11.20
N ILE A 168 -23.27 -3.34 12.24
CA ILE A 168 -23.57 -4.73 12.58
C ILE A 168 -25.07 -4.90 12.88
N SER A 169 -25.69 -4.04 13.69
CA SER A 169 -27.12 -4.16 14.02
C SER A 169 -28.04 -3.93 12.82
N VAL A 170 -27.72 -2.94 11.97
CA VAL A 170 -28.48 -2.68 10.73
C VAL A 170 -28.35 -3.84 9.75
N THR A 171 -27.12 -4.31 9.50
CA THR A 171 -26.88 -5.44 8.59
C THR A 171 -27.55 -6.71 9.11
N ALA A 172 -27.41 -7.02 10.40
CA ALA A 172 -28.06 -8.15 11.04
C ALA A 172 -29.59 -8.16 10.87
N SER A 173 -30.25 -7.00 10.96
CA SER A 173 -31.70 -6.90 10.73
C SER A 173 -32.13 -7.26 9.31
N THR A 174 -31.22 -7.16 8.33
CA THR A 174 -31.44 -7.51 6.92
C THR A 174 -30.78 -8.84 6.51
N THR A 175 -30.16 -9.56 7.46
CA THR A 175 -29.46 -10.81 7.14
C THR A 175 -30.43 -11.90 6.70
N LYS A 176 -29.97 -12.71 5.73
CA LYS A 176 -30.69 -13.88 5.22
C LYS A 176 -30.26 -15.19 5.90
N GLY A 177 -29.43 -15.11 6.93
CA GLY A 177 -28.83 -16.29 7.55
C GLY A 177 -29.81 -17.06 8.42
N THR A 178 -29.51 -18.33 8.65
CA THR A 178 -30.31 -19.23 9.48
C THR A 178 -29.58 -19.53 10.78
N ALA A 179 -30.32 -19.87 11.84
CA ALA A 179 -29.73 -20.37 13.08
C ALA A 179 -28.90 -21.64 12.81
N LEU A 180 -27.72 -21.73 13.43
CA LEU A 180 -26.84 -22.89 13.30
C LEU A 180 -27.36 -24.05 14.14
N PRO A 181 -27.17 -25.31 13.70
CA PRO A 181 -27.43 -26.46 14.56
C PRO A 181 -26.46 -26.47 15.75
N GLU A 182 -26.90 -27.00 16.88
CA GLU A 182 -26.17 -26.94 18.16
C GLU A 182 -24.77 -27.56 18.06
N ASP A 183 -24.62 -28.68 17.36
CA ASP A 183 -23.34 -29.37 17.16
C ASP A 183 -22.31 -28.46 16.44
N VAL A 184 -22.76 -27.70 15.45
CA VAL A 184 -21.90 -26.76 14.69
C VAL A 184 -21.63 -25.52 15.51
N LEU A 185 -22.62 -25.02 16.24
CA LEU A 185 -22.44 -23.88 17.14
C LEU A 185 -21.37 -24.20 18.20
N GLN A 186 -21.44 -25.37 18.83
CA GLN A 186 -20.47 -25.78 19.84
C GLN A 186 -19.04 -25.83 19.27
N LYS A 187 -18.86 -26.40 18.07
CA LYS A 187 -17.57 -26.40 17.36
C LYS A 187 -17.05 -24.98 17.08
N VAL A 188 -17.94 -24.05 16.71
CA VAL A 188 -17.59 -22.64 16.47
C VAL A 188 -17.18 -21.95 17.77
N LEU A 189 -17.90 -22.19 18.87
CA LEU A 189 -17.58 -21.61 20.18
C LEU A 189 -16.23 -22.15 20.71
N GLU A 190 -15.99 -23.46 20.57
CA GLU A 190 -14.70 -24.07 20.92
C GLU A 190 -13.55 -23.50 20.09
N ALA A 191 -13.75 -23.30 18.79
CA ALA A 191 -12.76 -22.64 17.93
C ALA A 191 -12.50 -21.19 18.36
N CYS A 192 -13.54 -20.45 18.78
CA CYS A 192 -13.38 -19.10 19.32
C CYS A 192 -12.56 -19.10 20.62
N ASP A 193 -12.81 -20.04 21.52
CA ASP A 193 -12.05 -20.19 22.77
C ASP A 193 -10.58 -20.50 22.49
N ARG A 194 -10.33 -21.41 21.55
CA ARG A 194 -8.98 -21.75 21.13
C ARG A 194 -8.22 -20.55 20.55
N ALA A 195 -8.88 -19.73 19.74
CA ALA A 195 -8.29 -18.48 19.21
C ALA A 195 -7.96 -17.47 20.32
N LEU A 196 -8.81 -17.37 21.36
CA LEU A 196 -8.57 -16.50 22.52
C LEU A 196 -7.43 -17.00 23.40
N ASP A 197 -7.32 -18.31 23.58
CA ASP A 197 -6.23 -18.93 24.33
C ASP A 197 -4.89 -18.71 23.61
N LEU A 198 -4.85 -18.87 22.29
CA LEU A 198 -3.69 -18.53 21.46
C LEU A 198 -3.29 -17.06 21.56
N ASP A 199 -4.25 -16.12 21.55
CA ASP A 199 -3.98 -14.70 21.77
C ASP A 199 -3.40 -14.43 23.17
N SER A 200 -3.89 -15.13 24.20
CA SER A 200 -3.37 -15.03 25.56
C SER A 200 -1.94 -15.58 25.67
N ALA A 201 -1.65 -16.72 25.03
CA ALA A 201 -0.32 -17.32 24.97
C ALA A 201 0.66 -16.40 24.25
N ARG A 202 0.27 -15.83 23.10
CA ARG A 202 1.08 -14.83 22.38
C ARG A 202 1.42 -13.63 23.24
N LYS A 203 0.46 -13.13 24.03
CA LYS A 203 0.71 -12.02 24.97
C LYS A 203 1.76 -12.36 26.01
N LYS A 204 1.70 -13.56 26.61
CA LYS A 204 2.72 -14.04 27.56
C LYS A 204 4.10 -14.11 26.92
N VAL A 205 4.19 -14.64 25.70
CA VAL A 205 5.45 -14.71 24.94
C VAL A 205 6.00 -13.31 24.65
N LEU A 206 5.16 -12.37 24.23
CA LEU A 206 5.57 -10.98 23.98
C LEU A 206 6.01 -10.26 25.25
N GLU A 207 5.35 -10.50 26.38
CA GLU A 207 5.72 -9.95 27.70
C GLU A 207 7.11 -10.45 28.14
N PHE A 208 7.40 -11.73 27.93
CA PHE A 208 8.73 -12.29 28.18
C PHE A 208 9.80 -11.67 27.27
N VAL A 209 9.53 -11.57 25.97
CA VAL A 209 10.46 -10.93 25.03
C VAL A 209 10.67 -9.45 25.38
N GLU A 210 9.63 -8.76 25.87
CA GLU A 210 9.72 -7.38 26.33
C GLU A 210 10.66 -7.24 27.54
N SER A 211 10.58 -8.13 28.53
CA SER A 211 11.43 -8.07 29.74
C SER A 211 12.92 -8.17 29.39
N LYS A 212 13.25 -8.98 28.39
CA LYS A 212 14.63 -9.22 27.91
C LYS A 212 15.08 -8.25 26.81
N MET A 213 14.18 -7.43 26.26
CA MET A 213 14.46 -6.58 25.10
C MET A 213 15.60 -5.57 25.33
N GLY A 214 15.77 -5.10 26.57
CA GLY A 214 16.87 -4.20 26.95
C GLY A 214 18.26 -4.83 26.80
N SER A 215 18.37 -6.16 26.83
CA SER A 215 19.63 -6.88 26.59
C SER A 215 19.81 -7.27 25.12
N ILE A 216 18.72 -7.65 24.45
CA ILE A 216 18.75 -8.18 23.06
C ILE A 216 18.91 -7.05 22.04
N ALA A 217 18.11 -6.00 22.18
CA ALA A 217 18.06 -4.88 21.24
C ALA A 217 18.04 -3.55 21.99
N PRO A 218 19.15 -3.18 22.66
CA PRO A 218 19.24 -1.96 23.44
C PRO A 218 19.04 -0.71 22.57
N ASN A 219 19.60 -0.67 21.34
CA ASN A 219 19.49 0.53 20.50
C ASN A 219 18.05 0.72 20.00
N LEU A 220 17.39 -0.35 19.52
CA LEU A 220 16.01 -0.30 19.07
C LEU A 220 15.05 0.09 20.20
N SER A 221 15.23 -0.51 21.38
CA SER A 221 14.43 -0.22 22.58
C SER A 221 14.53 1.24 23.00
N THR A 222 15.72 1.83 22.94
CA THR A 222 15.88 3.25 23.33
C THR A 222 15.09 4.18 22.42
N ILE A 223 14.94 3.86 21.12
CA ILE A 223 14.22 4.70 20.16
C ILE A 223 12.70 4.53 20.29
N VAL A 224 12.24 3.28 20.27
CA VAL A 224 10.83 2.93 20.06
C VAL A 224 10.12 2.53 21.37
N GLY A 225 10.87 2.12 22.39
CA GLY A 225 10.38 1.51 23.63
C GLY A 225 10.39 -0.02 23.56
N SER A 226 10.53 -0.68 24.72
CA SER A 226 10.60 -2.15 24.85
C SER A 226 9.37 -2.86 24.29
N ALA A 227 8.16 -2.42 24.68
CA ALA A 227 6.90 -3.00 24.23
C ALA A 227 6.74 -2.97 22.70
N VAL A 228 7.08 -1.85 22.08
CA VAL A 228 6.93 -1.68 20.63
C VAL A 228 8.06 -2.41 19.90
N ALA A 229 9.28 -2.44 20.45
CA ALA A 229 10.37 -3.24 19.92
C ALA A 229 10.05 -4.73 19.93
N ALA A 230 9.46 -5.26 21.01
CA ALA A 230 8.98 -6.64 21.10
C ALA A 230 7.94 -6.97 20.03
N LYS A 231 6.95 -6.09 19.83
CA LYS A 231 5.95 -6.25 18.75
C LYS A 231 6.57 -6.23 17.35
N LEU A 232 7.51 -5.32 17.09
CA LEU A 232 8.21 -5.25 15.81
C LEU A 232 9.06 -6.49 15.56
N MET A 233 9.76 -6.99 16.59
CA MET A 233 10.58 -8.19 16.50
C MET A 233 9.73 -9.45 16.32
N GLY A 234 8.65 -9.60 17.09
CA GLY A 234 7.74 -10.73 16.98
C GLY A 234 7.09 -10.83 15.60
N THR A 235 6.58 -9.71 15.08
CA THR A 235 5.98 -9.70 13.72
C THR A 235 6.98 -9.81 12.59
N ALA A 236 8.24 -9.42 12.81
CA ALA A 236 9.29 -9.61 11.83
C ALA A 236 9.86 -11.05 11.83
N GLY A 237 9.60 -11.85 12.87
CA GLY A 237 10.20 -13.17 13.04
C GLY A 237 11.62 -13.13 13.62
N GLY A 238 11.94 -12.11 14.41
CA GLY A 238 13.22 -11.97 15.11
C GLY A 238 14.08 -10.79 14.65
N LEU A 239 15.19 -10.55 15.35
CA LEU A 239 16.07 -9.40 15.14
C LEU A 239 16.78 -9.43 13.78
N SER A 240 17.24 -10.61 13.35
CA SER A 240 17.92 -10.78 12.05
C SER A 240 16.99 -10.49 10.87
N ALA A 241 15.74 -10.98 10.93
CA ALA A 241 14.73 -10.69 9.92
C ALA A 241 14.38 -9.19 9.90
N LEU A 242 14.19 -8.57 11.07
CA LEU A 242 13.93 -7.13 11.18
C LEU A 242 15.07 -6.27 10.61
N ALA A 243 16.32 -6.68 10.80
CA ALA A 243 17.49 -5.97 10.25
C ALA A 243 17.56 -6.02 8.71
N LYS A 244 17.12 -7.14 8.10
CA LYS A 244 17.03 -7.30 6.65
C LYS A 244 15.87 -6.49 6.04
N MET A 245 14.80 -6.25 6.80
CA MET A 245 13.66 -5.48 6.31
C MET A 245 14.03 -4.03 5.94
N PRO A 246 13.50 -3.48 4.84
CA PRO A 246 13.67 -2.07 4.51
C PRO A 246 12.79 -1.18 5.39
N ALA A 247 13.20 0.09 5.56
CA ALA A 247 12.50 1.06 6.40
C ALA A 247 11.03 1.28 6.03
N CYS A 248 10.69 1.17 4.73
CA CYS A 248 9.30 1.30 4.27
C CYS A 248 8.40 0.16 4.79
N ASN A 249 8.94 -1.06 4.91
CA ASN A 249 8.21 -2.22 5.41
C ASN A 249 8.05 -2.13 6.92
N VAL A 250 9.11 -1.73 7.64
CA VAL A 250 9.05 -1.51 9.09
C VAL A 250 8.04 -0.40 9.46
N GLN A 251 7.88 0.61 8.60
CA GLN A 251 6.86 1.65 8.79
C GLN A 251 5.43 1.09 8.83
N VAL A 252 5.16 0.05 8.04
CA VAL A 252 3.82 -0.52 7.88
C VAL A 252 3.57 -1.76 8.76
N LEU A 253 4.51 -2.12 9.63
CA LEU A 253 4.31 -3.22 10.58
C LEU A 253 3.22 -2.88 11.61
N GLY A 254 2.36 -3.86 11.87
CA GLY A 254 1.21 -3.74 12.78
C GLY A 254 0.04 -2.94 12.21
N LEU A 255 0.05 -2.59 10.92
CA LEU A 255 -1.09 -1.96 10.29
C LEU A 255 -2.28 -2.91 10.25
N LYS A 256 -3.32 -2.59 11.03
CA LYS A 256 -4.62 -3.26 10.90
C LYS A 256 -5.27 -2.82 9.58
N ARG A 257 -5.78 -3.78 8.80
CA ARG A 257 -6.65 -3.48 7.66
C ARG A 257 -7.89 -2.77 8.20
N LYS A 258 -8.05 -1.49 7.87
CA LYS A 258 -9.24 -0.72 8.25
C LYS A 258 -10.33 -0.98 7.23
N ASN A 259 -11.51 -1.29 7.74
CA ASN A 259 -12.70 -1.34 6.94
C ASN A 259 -13.20 0.09 6.67
N LEU A 260 -13.58 0.39 5.43
CA LEU A 260 -14.15 1.68 5.04
C LEU A 260 -15.65 1.77 5.39
N ALA A 261 -16.11 0.97 6.35
CA ALA A 261 -17.48 0.99 6.83
C ALA A 261 -17.76 2.30 7.59
N GLY A 262 -18.26 3.31 6.88
CA GLY A 262 -18.68 4.60 7.42
C GLY A 262 -18.42 5.79 6.49
N PHE A 263 -19.07 6.93 6.75
CA PHE A 263 -19.00 8.14 5.93
C PHE A 263 -17.72 9.00 6.12
N SER A 264 -16.71 8.53 6.88
CA SER A 264 -15.54 9.35 7.23
C SER A 264 -14.37 9.18 6.25
N SER A 265 -14.08 10.23 5.48
CA SER A 265 -12.90 10.35 4.61
C SER A 265 -11.63 10.79 5.36
N ALA A 266 -11.74 11.31 6.59
CA ALA A 266 -10.62 11.77 7.40
C ALA A 266 -10.03 10.64 8.28
N THR A 267 -10.87 9.72 8.77
CA THR A 267 -10.45 8.60 9.64
C THR A 267 -9.75 7.48 8.87
N SER A 268 -9.94 7.43 7.54
CA SER A 268 -9.28 6.46 6.65
C SER A 268 -7.79 6.75 6.42
N GLN A 269 -7.29 7.93 6.80
CA GLN A 269 -5.92 8.37 6.48
C GLN A 269 -4.86 8.04 7.55
N SER A 270 -5.23 7.75 8.81
CA SER A 270 -4.24 7.31 9.81
C SER A 270 -3.99 5.82 9.70
N ARG A 271 -2.85 5.45 9.12
CA ARG A 271 -2.37 4.07 9.07
C ARG A 271 -1.75 3.73 10.44
N VAL A 272 -2.58 3.30 11.38
CA VAL A 272 -2.12 3.00 12.75
C VAL A 272 -1.35 1.70 12.81
N GLY A 273 -0.02 1.80 12.89
CA GLY A 273 0.91 0.69 13.06
C GLY A 273 1.60 0.73 14.42
N TYR A 274 2.52 -0.20 14.68
CA TYR A 274 3.21 -0.27 15.97
C TYR A 274 4.02 0.99 16.28
N LEU A 275 4.67 1.58 15.27
CA LEU A 275 5.44 2.82 15.44
C LEU A 275 4.58 4.02 15.87
N GLU A 276 3.26 3.99 15.61
CA GLU A 276 2.37 5.06 16.07
C GLU A 276 2.10 4.99 17.58
N GLN A 277 2.32 3.84 18.22
CA GLN A 277 2.21 3.67 19.67
C GLN A 277 3.39 4.29 20.43
N THR A 278 4.43 4.71 19.72
CA THR A 278 5.63 5.29 20.34
C THR A 278 5.36 6.67 20.93
N GLU A 279 6.02 6.96 22.06
CA GLU A 279 5.95 8.28 22.71
C GLU A 279 6.32 9.41 21.75
N ILE A 280 7.34 9.22 20.93
CA ILE A 280 7.85 10.22 19.97
C ILE A 280 6.79 10.57 18.93
N PHE A 281 6.05 9.58 18.44
CA PHE A 281 4.99 9.81 17.47
C PHE A 281 3.80 10.53 18.11
N GLN A 282 3.40 10.10 19.31
CA GLN A 282 2.27 10.69 20.04
C GLN A 282 2.52 12.15 20.43
N SER A 283 3.76 12.49 20.82
CA SER A 283 4.15 13.88 21.11
C SER A 283 4.24 14.77 19.87
N THR A 284 4.22 14.20 18.66
CA THR A 284 4.37 14.98 17.42
C THR A 284 3.03 15.57 16.96
N PRO A 285 2.99 16.86 16.53
CA PRO A 285 1.79 17.47 15.97
C PRO A 285 1.23 16.71 14.75
N PRO A 286 -0.11 16.64 14.58
CA PRO A 286 -0.75 15.77 13.59
C PRO A 286 -0.29 16.02 12.15
N GLY A 287 -0.03 17.27 11.76
CA GLY A 287 0.47 17.60 10.41
C GLY A 287 1.87 17.06 10.10
N LEU A 288 2.67 16.73 11.12
CA LEU A 288 4.04 16.22 10.98
C LEU A 288 4.16 14.72 11.23
N ARG A 289 3.12 14.07 11.77
CA ARG A 289 3.12 12.63 12.14
C ARG A 289 3.53 11.71 11.01
N ALA A 290 3.05 11.93 9.79
CA ALA A 290 3.42 11.11 8.62
C ALA A 290 4.91 11.23 8.24
N ARG A 291 5.54 12.39 8.51
CA ARG A 291 6.97 12.59 8.28
C ARG A 291 7.80 12.02 9.43
N ALA A 292 7.30 12.15 10.66
CA ALA A 292 7.92 11.56 11.85
C ALA A 292 7.90 10.02 11.82
N SER A 293 6.77 9.39 11.47
CA SER A 293 6.67 7.93 11.32
C SER A 293 7.73 7.37 10.35
N ARG A 294 7.92 8.00 9.19
CA ARG A 294 8.99 7.63 8.24
C ARG A 294 10.39 7.77 8.83
N LEU A 295 10.63 8.85 9.57
CA LEU A 295 11.92 9.11 10.19
C LEU A 295 12.23 8.10 11.31
N VAL A 296 11.24 7.82 12.17
CA VAL A 296 11.34 6.81 13.23
C VAL A 296 11.60 5.45 12.60
N ALA A 297 10.80 5.02 11.61
CA ALA A 297 10.99 3.74 10.92
C ALA A 297 12.42 3.60 10.35
N ALA A 298 12.93 4.62 9.67
CA ALA A 298 14.28 4.60 9.11
C ALA A 298 15.36 4.47 10.20
N LYS A 299 15.25 5.23 11.30
CA LYS A 299 16.22 5.15 12.40
C LYS A 299 16.09 3.86 13.21
N SER A 300 14.88 3.35 13.39
CA SER A 300 14.62 2.04 13.98
C SER A 300 15.24 0.91 13.15
N THR A 301 15.17 0.95 11.81
CA THR A 301 15.84 -0.05 10.97
C THR A 301 17.36 0.00 11.08
N LEU A 302 17.95 1.19 11.19
CA LEU A 302 19.38 1.32 11.40
C LEU A 302 19.79 0.79 12.79
N ALA A 303 19.01 1.11 13.83
CA ALA A 303 19.24 0.60 15.17
C ALA A 303 19.11 -0.93 15.23
N ALA A 304 18.09 -1.51 14.59
CA ALA A 304 17.91 -2.95 14.50
C ALA A 304 19.11 -3.64 13.80
N ARG A 305 19.70 -3.00 12.78
CA ARG A 305 20.92 -3.51 12.12
C ARG A 305 22.15 -3.45 13.03
N VAL A 306 22.31 -2.37 13.79
CA VAL A 306 23.41 -2.24 14.77
C VAL A 306 23.27 -3.28 15.88
N ASP A 307 22.04 -3.50 16.37
CA ASP A 307 21.74 -4.51 17.38
C ASP A 307 21.97 -5.93 16.82
N ALA A 308 21.59 -6.20 15.56
CA ALA A 308 21.80 -7.49 14.92
C ALA A 308 23.30 -7.83 14.75
N THR A 309 24.16 -6.84 14.51
CA THR A 309 25.62 -7.02 14.46
C THR A 309 26.29 -6.86 15.83
N ARG A 310 25.52 -6.66 16.91
CA ARG A 310 25.99 -6.39 18.28
C ARG A 310 27.03 -5.27 18.37
N GLY A 311 26.88 -4.22 17.55
CA GLY A 311 27.88 -3.16 17.43
C GLY A 311 28.03 -2.29 18.69
N ASP A 312 26.91 -2.02 19.39
CA ASP A 312 26.87 -1.14 20.57
C ASP A 312 25.94 -1.68 21.67
N PRO A 313 26.43 -2.51 22.61
CA PRO A 313 25.61 -3.07 23.68
C PRO A 313 25.16 -2.03 24.73
N THR A 314 25.83 -0.87 24.79
CA THR A 314 25.53 0.22 25.74
C THR A 314 24.33 1.09 25.33
N GLY A 315 23.79 0.91 24.12
CA GLY A 315 22.65 1.70 23.62
C GLY A 315 22.99 3.14 23.24
N THR A 316 24.27 3.48 23.08
CA THR A 316 24.77 4.83 22.77
C THR A 316 24.29 5.31 21.40
N SER A 317 24.40 4.46 20.38
CA SER A 317 23.90 4.74 19.03
C SER A 317 22.39 4.97 19.00
N GLY A 318 21.62 4.17 19.75
CA GLY A 318 20.18 4.34 19.90
C GLY A 318 19.80 5.70 20.53
N LYS A 319 20.53 6.14 21.57
CA LYS A 319 20.35 7.48 22.17
C LYS A 319 20.67 8.60 21.17
N ALA A 320 21.77 8.50 20.43
CA ALA A 320 22.12 9.46 19.39
C ALA A 320 21.03 9.55 18.30
N PHE A 321 20.52 8.42 17.84
CA PHE A 321 19.41 8.40 16.89
C PHE A 321 18.12 8.98 17.46
N ARG A 322 17.79 8.72 18.73
CA ARG A 322 16.63 9.33 19.40
C ARG A 322 16.76 10.86 19.47
N GLU A 323 17.95 11.38 19.77
CA GLU A 323 18.21 12.82 19.75
C GLU A 323 18.10 13.42 18.35
N GLU A 324 18.65 12.75 17.33
CA GLU A 324 18.50 13.20 15.94
C GLU A 324 17.03 13.27 15.51
N ILE A 325 16.22 12.29 15.91
CA ILE A 325 14.78 12.29 15.63
C ILE A 325 14.13 13.51 16.29
N ARG A 326 14.40 13.74 17.57
CA ARG A 326 13.86 14.89 18.31
C ARG A 326 14.27 16.22 17.67
N LYS A 327 15.56 16.42 17.39
CA LYS A 327 16.09 17.63 16.73
C LYS A 327 15.44 17.89 15.36
N LYS A 328 15.20 16.83 14.57
CA LYS A 328 14.52 16.97 13.26
C LYS A 328 13.05 17.33 13.41
N ILE A 329 12.35 16.75 14.39
CA ILE A 329 10.94 17.05 14.65
C ILE A 329 10.80 18.49 15.13
N GLU A 330 11.66 18.94 16.04
CA GLU A 330 11.71 20.32 16.54
C GLU A 330 11.97 21.31 15.40
N LYS A 331 12.97 21.04 14.55
CA LYS A 331 13.26 21.84 13.36
C LYS A 331 12.09 21.92 12.37
N TRP A 332 11.22 20.92 12.31
CA TRP A 332 10.02 20.98 11.45
C TRP A 332 8.89 21.80 12.06
N GLN A 333 8.91 22.02 13.38
CA GLN A 333 7.95 22.87 14.08
C GLN A 333 8.35 24.34 14.01
N GLU A 334 9.63 24.64 13.81
CA GLU A 334 10.11 25.99 13.57
C GLU A 334 9.42 26.60 12.34
N PRO A 335 8.71 27.73 12.48
CA PRO A 335 8.11 28.40 11.34
C PRO A 335 9.22 28.91 10.41
N PRO A 336 9.02 28.88 9.08
CA PRO A 336 9.98 29.48 8.17
C PRO A 336 10.11 30.98 8.49
N PRO A 337 11.32 31.56 8.31
CA PRO A 337 11.52 32.98 8.55
C PRO A 337 10.55 33.79 7.70
N ALA A 338 10.03 34.89 8.27
CA ALA A 338 9.08 35.75 7.59
C ALA A 338 9.66 36.21 6.24
N ARG A 339 8.88 36.00 5.17
CA ARG A 339 9.29 36.45 3.84
C ARG A 339 9.31 37.97 3.84
N GLN A 340 10.50 38.54 3.67
CA GLN A 340 10.64 39.97 3.48
C GLN A 340 9.93 40.38 2.18
N PRO A 341 9.21 41.53 2.16
CA PRO A 341 8.57 42.01 0.95
C PRO A 341 9.63 42.23 -0.11
N LYS A 342 9.54 41.47 -1.21
CA LYS A 342 10.44 41.68 -2.35
C LYS A 342 10.03 43.00 -3.01
N PRO A 343 10.94 43.98 -3.13
CA PRO A 343 10.62 45.22 -3.82
C PRO A 343 10.22 44.89 -5.25
N LEU A 344 9.23 45.61 -5.77
CA LEU A 344 8.89 45.53 -7.18
C LEU A 344 10.13 45.91 -8.00
N PRO A 345 10.34 45.26 -9.17
CA PRO A 345 11.31 45.76 -10.13
C PRO A 345 11.03 47.24 -10.42
N VAL A 346 12.08 48.05 -10.54
CA VAL A 346 11.96 49.44 -10.97
C VAL A 346 11.18 49.46 -12.30
N PRO A 347 10.18 50.35 -12.46
CA PRO A 347 9.49 50.48 -13.74
C PRO A 347 10.49 50.84 -14.85
N ASP A 348 10.85 49.86 -15.66
CA ASP A 348 11.74 50.06 -16.81
C ASP A 348 11.02 50.89 -17.89
N SER A 349 11.58 52.04 -18.24
CA SER A 349 11.18 52.84 -19.41
C SER A 349 11.88 52.38 -20.70
N GLU A 350 12.78 51.39 -20.60
CA GLU A 350 13.57 50.93 -21.74
C GLU A 350 12.71 50.18 -22.78
N PRO A 351 12.94 50.42 -24.09
CA PRO A 351 12.23 49.71 -25.13
C PRO A 351 12.57 48.22 -25.11
N LYS A 352 11.54 47.37 -25.04
CA LYS A 352 11.70 45.91 -25.00
C LYS A 352 12.40 45.39 -26.27
N LYS A 353 13.45 44.58 -26.08
CA LYS A 353 14.16 43.90 -27.18
C LYS A 353 13.18 43.09 -28.05
N ARG A 354 13.06 43.46 -29.32
CA ARG A 354 12.23 42.74 -30.30
C ARG A 354 12.99 41.51 -30.79
N ARG A 355 12.45 40.33 -30.52
CA ARG A 355 12.96 39.05 -31.05
C ARG A 355 11.95 38.45 -32.03
N GLY A 356 12.44 37.72 -33.02
CA GLY A 356 11.65 36.94 -33.97
C GLY A 356 11.67 35.44 -33.64
N GLY A 357 11.08 34.62 -34.52
CA GLY A 357 11.21 33.16 -34.49
C GLY A 357 9.92 32.40 -34.13
N ARG A 358 9.82 31.15 -34.60
CA ARG A 358 8.63 30.28 -34.47
C ARG A 358 8.20 30.09 -33.02
N ARG A 359 9.14 29.89 -32.10
CA ARG A 359 8.86 29.70 -30.66
C ARG A 359 8.30 30.96 -30.01
N LEU A 360 8.87 32.13 -30.31
CA LEU A 360 8.42 33.40 -29.73
C LEU A 360 7.10 33.85 -30.35
N ARG A 361 6.90 33.64 -31.66
CA ARG A 361 5.62 33.87 -32.34
C ARG A 361 4.51 33.04 -31.70
N LYS A 362 4.73 31.73 -31.50
CA LYS A 362 3.81 30.84 -30.80
C LYS A 362 3.58 31.20 -29.32
N MET A 363 4.53 31.86 -28.67
CA MET A 363 4.36 32.37 -27.30
C MET A 363 3.51 33.65 -27.30
N LYS A 364 3.77 34.58 -28.22
CA LYS A 364 2.99 35.81 -28.39
C LYS A 364 1.56 35.51 -28.79
N GLU A 365 1.33 34.57 -29.71
CA GLU A 365 0.00 34.10 -30.12
C GLU A 365 -0.85 33.55 -28.96
N ARG A 366 -0.26 33.05 -27.87
CA ARG A 366 -1.03 32.58 -26.69
C ARG A 366 -1.65 33.71 -25.88
N TYR A 367 -0.99 34.87 -25.84
CA TYR A 367 -1.42 36.03 -25.05
C TYR A 367 -1.97 37.15 -25.93
N ALA A 368 -1.76 37.07 -27.25
CA ALA A 368 -2.30 38.03 -28.19
C ALA A 368 -3.81 37.87 -28.29
N VAL A 369 -4.51 39.01 -28.36
CA VAL A 369 -5.93 39.05 -28.69
C VAL A 369 -6.12 38.37 -30.04
N THR A 370 -7.01 37.38 -30.10
CA THR A 370 -7.31 36.64 -31.32
C THR A 370 -7.91 37.57 -32.38
N ASP A 371 -7.76 37.24 -33.65
CA ASP A 371 -8.30 38.08 -34.72
C ASP A 371 -9.84 38.15 -34.66
N MET A 372 -10.51 37.08 -34.20
CA MET A 372 -11.93 37.11 -33.85
C MET A 372 -12.24 38.18 -32.79
N ARG A 373 -11.47 38.21 -31.69
CA ARG A 373 -11.71 39.20 -30.64
C ARG A 373 -11.35 40.61 -31.08
N LYS A 374 -10.37 40.79 -31.98
CA LYS A 374 -10.10 42.09 -32.61
C LYS A 374 -11.27 42.57 -33.46
N LEU A 375 -11.95 41.68 -34.20
CA LEU A 375 -13.14 42.02 -34.99
C LEU A 375 -14.35 42.31 -34.10
N ALA A 376 -14.55 41.52 -33.04
CA ALA A 376 -15.58 41.78 -32.04
C ALA A 376 -15.37 43.12 -31.31
N ASN A 377 -14.10 43.51 -31.07
CA ASN A 377 -13.78 44.81 -30.46
C ASN A 377 -13.88 46.00 -31.44
N ARG A 378 -14.13 45.78 -32.74
CA ARG A 378 -14.36 46.86 -33.70
C ARG A 378 -15.84 47.14 -33.79
N MET A 379 -16.21 48.42 -33.80
CA MET A 379 -17.59 48.88 -33.96
C MET A 379 -17.71 49.65 -35.27
N ALA A 380 -18.75 49.37 -36.03
CA ALA A 380 -19.09 50.16 -37.21
C ALA A 380 -19.91 51.37 -36.79
N PHE A 381 -19.48 52.54 -37.26
CA PHE A 381 -20.11 53.80 -36.93
C PHE A 381 -21.46 53.94 -37.64
N GLY A 382 -22.50 54.35 -36.91
CA GLY A 382 -23.83 54.61 -37.46
C GLY A 382 -24.71 53.38 -37.69
N THR A 383 -24.25 52.18 -37.37
CA THR A 383 -25.03 50.94 -37.44
C THR A 383 -25.24 50.34 -36.06
N PRO A 384 -26.46 49.94 -35.67
CA PRO A 384 -26.68 49.27 -34.40
C PRO A 384 -25.94 47.92 -34.37
N GLU A 385 -25.38 47.60 -33.22
CA GLU A 385 -24.63 46.37 -33.02
C GLU A 385 -25.57 45.19 -32.83
N GLU A 386 -25.26 44.06 -33.45
CA GLU A 386 -25.92 42.79 -33.12
C GLU A 386 -25.35 42.28 -31.80
N SER A 387 -26.23 42.01 -30.83
CA SER A 387 -25.84 41.51 -29.51
C SER A 387 -26.48 40.16 -29.24
N SER A 388 -25.76 39.29 -28.54
CA SER A 388 -26.37 38.06 -28.03
C SER A 388 -27.11 38.35 -26.74
N LEU A 389 -28.34 37.87 -26.66
CA LEU A 389 -29.05 37.72 -25.38
C LEU A 389 -28.55 36.46 -24.66
N GLY A 390 -27.26 36.45 -24.30
CA GLY A 390 -26.66 35.40 -23.47
C GLY A 390 -27.04 35.55 -22.00
N ASP A 391 -26.07 35.36 -21.09
CA ASP A 391 -26.17 35.31 -19.62
C ASP A 391 -26.63 36.62 -18.94
N GLY A 392 -27.65 37.28 -19.47
CA GLY A 392 -28.27 38.50 -18.94
C GLY A 392 -27.51 39.80 -19.20
N LEU A 393 -26.24 39.73 -19.64
CA LEU A 393 -25.45 40.88 -20.08
C LEU A 393 -25.26 40.79 -21.59
N GLY A 394 -25.93 41.67 -22.34
CA GLY A 394 -25.87 41.68 -23.80
C GLY A 394 -24.42 41.80 -24.29
N GLU A 395 -23.86 40.71 -24.80
CA GLU A 395 -22.54 40.72 -25.41
C GLU A 395 -22.66 41.18 -26.86
N GLY A 396 -22.05 42.33 -27.17
CA GLY A 396 -21.97 42.86 -28.52
C GLY A 396 -20.99 42.09 -29.39
N TYR A 397 -21.41 41.76 -30.62
CA TYR A 397 -20.57 41.06 -31.60
C TYR A 397 -19.70 41.99 -32.44
N GLY A 398 -19.78 43.31 -32.25
CA GLY A 398 -19.08 44.33 -33.02
C GLY A 398 -19.25 44.13 -34.52
N MET A 399 -18.14 44.19 -35.25
CA MET A 399 -18.12 43.93 -36.69
C MET A 399 -18.30 42.44 -37.06
N LEU A 400 -18.28 41.51 -36.09
CA LEU A 400 -18.43 40.08 -36.36
C LEU A 400 -19.88 39.73 -36.78
N GLY A 401 -20.87 40.46 -36.29
CA GLY A 401 -22.30 40.29 -36.63
C GLY A 401 -22.73 40.95 -37.95
N GLN A 402 -21.90 41.82 -38.54
CA GLN A 402 -22.30 42.61 -39.71
C GLN A 402 -22.31 41.84 -41.05
N ALA A 403 -21.92 40.57 -41.05
CA ALA A 403 -21.76 39.77 -42.26
C ALA A 403 -23.08 39.23 -42.83
N GLY A 404 -24.14 40.06 -42.94
CA GLY A 404 -25.33 39.90 -43.80
C GLY A 404 -26.09 38.57 -43.81
N SER A 405 -25.75 37.63 -42.93
CA SER A 405 -26.25 36.28 -42.85
C SER A 405 -26.37 35.96 -41.38
N ASN A 406 -27.56 35.58 -40.91
CA ASN A 406 -27.85 35.20 -39.52
C ASN A 406 -27.08 33.96 -39.01
N ARG A 407 -25.99 33.57 -39.68
CA ARG A 407 -25.08 32.48 -39.33
C ARG A 407 -23.65 32.99 -39.36
N LEU A 408 -23.10 33.22 -38.17
CA LEU A 408 -21.67 33.44 -37.94
C LEU A 408 -20.86 32.24 -38.47
N ARG A 409 -20.38 32.31 -39.72
CA ARG A 409 -19.42 31.33 -40.26
C ARG A 409 -18.02 31.73 -39.86
N VAL A 410 -17.66 31.49 -38.60
CA VAL A 410 -16.28 31.64 -38.17
C VAL A 410 -15.68 30.26 -37.93
N SER A 411 -14.60 29.95 -38.65
CA SER A 411 -13.81 28.77 -38.36
C SER A 411 -13.17 28.98 -36.99
N SER A 412 -13.72 28.33 -35.97
CA SER A 412 -13.11 28.31 -34.66
C SER A 412 -11.80 27.53 -34.79
N VAL A 413 -10.67 28.23 -34.92
CA VAL A 413 -9.40 27.62 -34.56
C VAL A 413 -9.40 27.63 -33.03
N PRO A 414 -9.59 26.48 -32.35
CA PRO A 414 -9.62 26.48 -30.90
C PRO A 414 -8.28 27.02 -30.41
N SER A 415 -8.29 28.21 -29.80
CA SER A 415 -7.13 28.72 -29.09
C SER A 415 -6.92 27.75 -27.94
N LYS A 416 -5.98 26.81 -28.12
CA LYS A 416 -5.54 25.91 -27.05
C LYS A 416 -4.83 26.79 -26.02
N LEU A 417 -5.60 27.46 -25.16
CA LEU A 417 -5.11 28.02 -23.92
C LEU A 417 -4.64 26.83 -23.11
N LYS A 418 -3.38 26.46 -23.33
CA LYS A 418 -2.74 25.40 -22.56
C LYS A 418 -2.70 25.92 -21.14
N ILE A 419 -3.48 25.29 -20.27
CA ILE A 419 -3.34 25.35 -18.82
C ILE A 419 -1.84 25.40 -18.51
N ASN A 420 -1.43 26.27 -17.57
CA ASN A 420 -0.04 26.45 -17.18
C ASN A 420 0.66 25.08 -17.16
N ALA A 421 1.77 24.93 -17.88
CA ALA A 421 2.43 23.65 -18.07
C ALA A 421 2.68 22.90 -16.75
N LYS A 422 2.89 23.62 -15.64
CA LYS A 422 3.02 23.04 -14.29
C LYS A 422 1.70 22.48 -13.75
N VAL A 423 0.59 23.18 -13.97
CA VAL A 423 -0.75 22.74 -13.56
C VAL A 423 -1.23 21.60 -14.46
N ALA A 424 -0.99 21.69 -15.77
CA ALA A 424 -1.27 20.61 -16.71
C ALA A 424 -0.44 19.35 -16.41
N LYS A 425 0.84 19.52 -16.04
CA LYS A 425 1.69 18.40 -15.60
C LYS A 425 1.16 17.78 -14.31
N LYS A 426 0.79 18.59 -13.32
CA LYS A 426 0.20 18.12 -12.04
C LYS A 426 -1.16 17.43 -12.24
N LEU A 427 -1.98 17.92 -13.17
CA LEU A 427 -3.26 17.30 -13.53
C LEU A 427 -3.03 15.96 -14.25
N LYS A 428 -2.08 15.93 -15.19
CA LYS A 428 -1.69 14.73 -15.92
C LYS A 428 -1.12 13.67 -14.96
N GLU A 429 -0.21 14.05 -14.06
CA GLU A 429 0.31 13.17 -12.98
C GLU A 429 -0.81 12.65 -12.06
N ARG A 430 -1.81 13.49 -11.72
CA ARG A 430 -2.99 13.05 -10.95
C ARG A 430 -3.87 12.07 -11.72
N GLN A 431 -4.05 12.24 -13.02
CA GLN A 431 -4.83 11.29 -13.84
C GLN A 431 -4.11 9.93 -13.92
N TYR A 432 -2.78 9.90 -13.98
CA TYR A 432 -2.02 8.64 -13.91
C TYR A 432 -2.11 7.97 -12.53
N ALA A 433 -2.22 8.74 -11.44
CA ALA A 433 -2.39 8.17 -10.10
C ALA A 433 -3.84 7.76 -9.77
N GLY A 434 -4.84 8.39 -10.41
CA GLY A 434 -6.26 8.12 -10.16
C GLY A 434 -6.82 6.89 -10.87
N GLY A 435 -6.11 6.35 -11.88
CA GLY A 435 -6.45 5.08 -12.51
C GLY A 435 -5.71 3.86 -11.94
N ALA A 436 -4.82 4.08 -10.96
CA ALA A 436 -3.86 3.08 -10.47
C ALA A 436 -4.01 2.76 -8.97
N THR A 437 -5.11 3.15 -8.32
CA THR A 437 -5.52 2.50 -7.07
C THR A 437 -6.36 1.29 -7.43
N THR A 438 -5.70 0.35 -8.07
CA THR A 438 -6.27 -0.93 -8.39
C THR A 438 -5.96 -1.89 -7.24
N SER A 439 -7.00 -2.50 -6.69
CA SER A 439 -6.85 -3.75 -5.92
C SER A 439 -5.95 -4.69 -6.73
N GLY A 440 -5.13 -5.52 -6.08
CA GLY A 440 -4.18 -6.44 -6.72
C GLY A 440 -4.78 -7.53 -7.63
N LEU A 441 -5.99 -7.32 -8.14
CA LEU A 441 -6.74 -8.15 -9.07
C LEU A 441 -6.85 -7.54 -10.49
N THR A 442 -6.33 -6.33 -10.76
CA THR A 442 -6.55 -5.69 -12.07
C THR A 442 -5.59 -6.10 -13.17
N SER A 443 -4.71 -7.07 -12.92
CA SER A 443 -4.07 -7.80 -14.02
C SER A 443 -4.93 -9.01 -14.41
N SER A 444 -6.24 -8.84 -14.61
CA SER A 444 -7.08 -9.91 -15.18
C SER A 444 -8.41 -9.36 -15.72
N LEU A 445 -8.64 -9.42 -17.03
CA LEU A 445 -9.92 -9.19 -17.73
C LEU A 445 -10.21 -7.74 -18.18
N ALA A 446 -9.96 -7.45 -19.45
CA ALA A 446 -10.59 -6.34 -20.16
C ALA A 446 -11.64 -6.88 -21.14
N PHE A 447 -12.89 -6.43 -21.01
CA PHE A 447 -13.95 -6.74 -21.97
C PHE A 447 -13.92 -5.71 -23.10
N THR A 448 -13.57 -6.15 -24.31
CA THR A 448 -13.78 -5.34 -25.52
C THR A 448 -14.98 -5.89 -26.30
N PRO A 449 -15.81 -5.02 -26.92
CA PRO A 449 -17.06 -5.45 -27.56
C PRO A 449 -16.87 -6.23 -28.87
N VAL A 450 -15.63 -6.52 -29.28
CA VAL A 450 -15.34 -7.12 -30.59
C VAL A 450 -14.65 -8.50 -30.49
N GLN A 451 -13.92 -8.82 -29.42
CA GLN A 451 -13.14 -10.08 -29.35
C GLN A 451 -13.19 -10.86 -28.02
N GLY A 452 -14.01 -10.48 -27.04
CA GLY A 452 -14.16 -11.26 -25.80
C GLY A 452 -13.06 -11.01 -24.77
N ILE A 453 -12.94 -11.93 -23.81
CA ILE A 453 -12.11 -11.83 -22.61
C ILE A 453 -10.63 -12.05 -22.95
N GLU A 454 -9.78 -11.04 -22.74
CA GLU A 454 -8.32 -11.19 -22.86
C GLU A 454 -7.56 -10.63 -21.65
N LEU A 455 -6.42 -11.28 -21.36
CA LEU A 455 -5.43 -10.85 -20.36
C LEU A 455 -4.50 -9.80 -20.97
N CYS A 456 -4.86 -8.52 -20.85
CA CYS A 456 -3.99 -7.43 -21.31
C CYS A 456 -3.03 -6.97 -20.21
N ASN A 457 -1.73 -7.03 -20.50
CA ASN A 457 -0.70 -6.42 -19.64
C ASN A 457 -0.70 -4.88 -19.84
N PRO A 458 -1.08 -4.07 -18.83
CA PRO A 458 -1.15 -2.62 -18.97
C PRO A 458 0.21 -1.96 -19.20
N GLN A 459 1.32 -2.68 -19.00
CA GLN A 459 2.67 -2.18 -19.29
C GLN A 459 3.00 -2.17 -20.79
N GLN A 460 2.38 -3.03 -21.61
CA GLN A 460 2.59 -3.00 -23.07
C GLN A 460 2.01 -1.73 -23.71
N ALA A 461 0.90 -1.21 -23.16
CA ALA A 461 0.33 0.07 -23.58
C ALA A 461 1.21 1.29 -23.21
N LEU A 462 2.25 1.12 -22.37
CA LEU A 462 3.16 2.19 -21.98
C LEU A 462 4.13 2.58 -23.09
N GLY A 463 4.25 1.82 -24.19
CA GLY A 463 5.18 2.15 -25.29
C GLY A 463 6.61 2.41 -24.80
N LEU A 464 6.99 1.81 -23.67
CA LEU A 464 8.37 1.74 -23.21
C LEU A 464 9.01 0.67 -24.07
N GLY A 465 9.49 1.09 -25.24
CA GLY A 465 10.34 0.27 -26.07
C GLY A 465 11.46 -0.32 -25.21
N SER A 466 11.66 -1.63 -25.35
CA SER A 466 12.88 -2.31 -24.96
C SER A 466 14.09 -1.43 -25.33
N GLY A 467 15.08 -1.36 -24.44
CA GLY A 467 16.13 -0.34 -24.38
C GLY A 467 17.13 -0.29 -25.54
N THR A 468 16.71 -0.49 -26.79
CA THR A 468 17.56 -0.44 -27.99
C THR A 468 17.20 0.69 -28.95
N GLN A 469 16.19 1.51 -28.66
CA GLN A 469 15.85 2.67 -29.52
C GLN A 469 16.85 3.82 -29.34
N SER A 470 18.01 3.67 -29.98
CA SER A 470 19.01 4.72 -30.12
C SER A 470 18.40 5.90 -30.89
N THR A 471 18.52 7.11 -30.34
CA THR A 471 18.05 8.37 -30.92
C THR A 471 18.83 8.82 -32.17
N TYR A 472 19.66 7.95 -32.76
CA TYR A 472 20.62 8.31 -33.79
C TYR A 472 20.37 7.70 -35.18
N PHE A 473 19.46 6.73 -35.33
CA PHE A 473 19.17 6.12 -36.64
C PHE A 473 17.66 5.97 -36.89
N SER A 474 17.21 6.28 -38.10
CA SER A 474 15.83 6.07 -38.56
C SER A 474 15.64 4.63 -39.06
N GLU A 475 14.47 4.04 -38.81
CA GLU A 475 14.09 2.67 -39.21
C GLU A 475 14.22 2.39 -40.72
N SER A 476 14.29 3.41 -41.57
CA SER A 476 14.40 3.28 -43.03
C SER A 476 15.83 3.40 -43.59
N GLY A 477 16.86 3.48 -42.75
CA GLY A 477 18.25 3.63 -43.21
C GLY A 477 18.98 2.29 -43.39
N THR A 478 19.22 1.85 -44.63
CA THR A 478 20.07 0.69 -44.93
C THR A 478 21.54 1.09 -45.15
N PHE A 479 22.47 0.31 -44.60
CA PHE A 479 23.92 0.50 -44.82
C PHE A 479 24.39 -0.27 -46.05
N SER A 480 25.10 0.39 -46.98
CA SER A 480 25.80 -0.26 -48.08
C SER A 480 27.30 -0.38 -47.76
N LYS A 481 27.82 -1.61 -47.88
CA LYS A 481 29.25 -1.91 -47.67
C LYS A 481 30.01 -1.67 -48.97
N LEU A 482 30.75 -0.57 -49.06
CA LEU A 482 31.67 -0.35 -50.17
C LEU A 482 32.90 -1.25 -50.02
N LYS A 483 33.15 -2.14 -51.00
CA LYS A 483 34.42 -2.86 -51.12
C LYS A 483 35.50 -1.83 -51.52
N LYS A 484 36.54 -1.70 -50.70
CA LYS A 484 37.75 -0.96 -51.08
C LYS A 484 38.43 -1.68 -52.24
N ILE A 485 38.78 -0.91 -53.28
CA ILE A 485 39.65 -1.31 -54.40
C ILE A 485 41.08 -1.43 -53.87
#